data_AF-A0A5N3UJK2-F1
#
_entry.id   AF-A0A5N3UJK2-F1
#
_cell.length_a   1.000
_cell.length_b   1.000
_cell.length_c   1.000
_cell.angle_alpha   90.00
_cell.angle_beta   90.00
_cell.angle_gamma   90.00
#
_symmetry.space_group_name_H-M   'P 1'
#
loop_
_entity.id
_entity.type
_entity.pdbx_description
1 polymer ?
#
loop_
_entity_poly.entity_id
_entity_poly.type
_entity_poly.pdbx_seq_one_letter_code
_entity_poly.pdbx_strand_id
1 'polypeptide(L)'
;VKPEVLIHPEQFSLIYSRHPFIVPGGRFVGFYYWDSYWVMEGLLLSEMPETVKGMLQNFLDLVQTYGHIPNGARVYYLQRSQPPLLTLMMNRYVAHTNDTAFLWDHIETLASELDFWSKNRSISVNSGGKSYILNRYEVPYGDPRPESYSKDAELAATLPEGNRDTLLAELKAGAEPGWDFSPRWLLGGPNPSSLSSIRTSKLVPVDLNAFLCQAEGLMSNFYSRLGNDSEAAKYRNLRAQRMAALKDVLRDEGKGAWFDYDLENEKKKLEFYPSNFASLWAGCLPDPDDVDKALKCLEGAAVSQEEKAQE
;
A
#
# COMPACT_ATOMS: atom_id res chain seq x y z
N VAL A 1 -7.69 19.06 -15.19
CA VAL A 1 -7.04 20.10 -14.35
C VAL A 1 -6.98 21.40 -15.13
N LYS A 2 -7.04 22.58 -14.49
CA LYS A 2 -6.95 23.84 -15.25
C LYS A 2 -5.57 23.99 -15.93
N PRO A 3 -5.47 24.56 -17.15
CA PRO A 3 -4.20 24.67 -17.87
C PRO A 3 -3.11 25.45 -17.14
N GLU A 4 -3.46 26.39 -16.26
CA GLU A 4 -2.49 27.21 -15.51
C GLU A 4 -1.62 26.36 -14.59
N VAL A 5 -2.11 25.22 -14.12
CA VAL A 5 -1.33 24.28 -13.29
C VAL A 5 -0.18 23.65 -14.10
N LEU A 6 -0.35 23.48 -15.41
CA LEU A 6 0.72 23.01 -16.29
C LEU A 6 1.72 24.12 -16.62
N ILE A 7 1.24 25.36 -16.81
CA ILE A 7 2.07 26.49 -17.23
C ILE A 7 2.90 27.06 -16.07
N HIS A 8 2.32 27.09 -14.87
CA HIS A 8 2.91 27.67 -13.65
C HIS A 8 2.83 26.70 -12.47
N PRO A 9 3.42 25.49 -12.56
CA PRO A 9 3.29 24.45 -11.53
C PRO A 9 3.77 24.91 -10.15
N GLU A 10 4.71 25.87 -10.08
CA GLU A 10 5.24 26.43 -8.84
C GLU A 10 4.22 27.21 -8.00
N GLN A 11 3.11 27.65 -8.61
CA GLN A 11 2.05 28.42 -7.95
C GLN A 11 0.94 27.53 -7.38
N PHE A 12 0.99 26.22 -7.63
CA PHE A 12 -0.06 25.29 -7.25
C PHE A 12 0.50 24.13 -6.45
N SER A 13 -0.23 23.75 -5.41
CA SER A 13 0.04 22.45 -4.76
C SER A 13 -0.51 21.28 -5.56
N LEU A 14 -1.46 21.50 -6.49
CA LEU A 14 -2.07 20.47 -7.32
C LEU A 14 -1.07 20.01 -8.38
N ILE A 15 -0.87 18.70 -8.51
CA ILE A 15 -0.10 18.11 -9.61
C ILE A 15 -0.99 18.10 -10.85
N TYR A 16 -0.45 18.55 -11.98
CA TYR A 16 -1.18 18.54 -13.25
C TYR A 16 -1.50 17.11 -13.69
N SER A 17 -2.65 16.92 -14.33
CA SER A 17 -3.04 15.66 -14.95
C SER A 17 -3.69 15.94 -16.30
N ARG A 18 -3.23 15.22 -17.32
CA ARG A 18 -3.68 15.38 -18.70
C ARG A 18 -5.10 14.87 -18.90
N HIS A 19 -5.42 13.74 -18.27
CA HIS A 19 -6.73 13.09 -18.40
C HIS A 19 -7.63 13.43 -17.21
N PRO A 20 -8.97 13.37 -17.38
CA PRO A 20 -9.90 13.43 -16.26
C PRO A 20 -9.61 12.35 -15.20
N PHE A 21 -9.93 12.65 -13.95
CA PHE A 21 -9.86 11.70 -12.85
C PHE A 21 -11.02 11.92 -11.89
N ILE A 22 -11.35 10.88 -11.13
CA ILE A 22 -12.35 10.94 -10.07
C ILE A 22 -11.67 11.25 -8.74
N VAL A 23 -12.35 12.02 -7.90
CA VAL A 23 -11.88 12.35 -6.53
C VAL A 23 -12.77 11.64 -5.51
N PRO A 24 -12.26 11.31 -4.30
CA PRO A 24 -13.09 10.69 -3.26
C PRO A 24 -14.29 11.56 -2.85
N GLY A 25 -14.12 12.88 -2.83
CA GLY A 25 -15.17 13.85 -2.52
C GLY A 25 -14.92 14.70 -1.28
N GLY A 26 -15.73 15.74 -1.10
CA GLY A 26 -15.61 16.68 0.03
C GLY A 26 -14.28 17.44 0.03
N ARG A 27 -13.52 17.35 1.13
CA ARG A 27 -12.21 18.01 1.28
C ARG A 27 -11.12 17.42 0.36
N PHE A 28 -11.35 16.21 -0.17
CA PHE A 28 -10.41 15.50 -1.04
C PHE A 28 -10.61 15.94 -2.49
N VAL A 29 -9.88 16.99 -2.88
CA VAL A 29 -10.02 17.69 -4.17
C VAL A 29 -8.88 17.36 -5.16
N GLY A 30 -8.38 16.13 -5.10
CA GLY A 30 -7.40 15.54 -6.01
C GLY A 30 -7.60 14.03 -6.03
N PHE A 31 -7.02 13.32 -7.00
CA PHE A 31 -7.02 11.85 -6.94
C PHE A 31 -6.20 11.39 -5.73
N TYR A 32 -6.61 10.26 -5.17
CA TYR A 32 -5.86 9.49 -4.18
C TYR A 32 -5.59 8.12 -4.76
N TYR A 33 -4.38 7.61 -4.54
CA TYR A 33 -3.89 6.46 -5.29
C TYR A 33 -4.71 5.21 -5.01
N TRP A 34 -4.78 4.72 -3.77
CA TRP A 34 -5.46 3.46 -3.50
C TRP A 34 -6.98 3.55 -3.63
N ASP A 35 -7.59 4.72 -3.34
CA ASP A 35 -9.01 4.99 -3.53
C ASP A 35 -9.42 4.75 -4.99
N SER A 36 -8.54 5.15 -5.91
CA SER A 36 -8.79 5.05 -7.35
C SER A 36 -8.95 3.62 -7.84
N TYR A 37 -8.43 2.62 -7.11
CA TYR A 37 -8.62 1.21 -7.45
C TYR A 37 -10.10 0.83 -7.28
N TRP A 38 -10.68 1.17 -6.13
CA TRP A 38 -12.08 0.88 -5.84
C TRP A 38 -13.03 1.69 -6.72
N VAL A 39 -12.67 2.94 -7.01
CA VAL A 39 -13.43 3.78 -7.94
C VAL A 39 -13.44 3.18 -9.34
N MET A 40 -12.29 2.71 -9.84
CA MET A 40 -12.25 2.16 -11.20
C MET A 40 -13.00 0.84 -11.34
N GLU A 41 -13.06 0.02 -10.29
CA GLU A 41 -13.93 -1.17 -10.28
C GLU A 41 -15.39 -0.77 -10.56
N GLY A 42 -15.89 0.26 -9.89
CA GLY A 42 -17.23 0.79 -10.15
C GLY A 42 -17.39 1.38 -11.54
N LEU A 43 -16.38 2.09 -12.06
CA LEU A 43 -16.40 2.65 -13.41
C LEU A 43 -16.43 1.57 -14.49
N LEU A 44 -15.68 0.48 -14.34
CA LEU A 44 -15.70 -0.65 -15.28
C LEU A 44 -17.08 -1.34 -15.27
N LEU A 45 -17.69 -1.50 -14.10
CA LEU A 45 -19.06 -2.02 -13.99
C LEU A 45 -20.11 -1.08 -14.61
N SER A 46 -19.79 0.21 -14.68
CA SER A 46 -20.65 1.25 -15.25
C SER A 46 -20.34 1.54 -16.73
N GLU A 47 -19.61 0.65 -17.40
CA GLU A 47 -19.25 0.76 -18.83
C GLU A 47 -18.44 2.04 -19.15
N MET A 48 -17.56 2.47 -18.24
CA MET A 48 -16.69 3.64 -18.40
C MET A 48 -15.19 3.30 -18.58
N PRO A 49 -14.81 2.35 -19.47
CA PRO A 49 -13.41 1.93 -19.61
C PRO A 49 -12.48 3.04 -20.09
N GLU A 50 -12.97 3.99 -20.89
CA GLU A 50 -12.16 5.13 -21.37
C GLU A 50 -11.77 6.08 -20.22
N THR A 51 -12.66 6.26 -19.23
CA THR A 51 -12.33 7.04 -18.04
C THR A 51 -11.27 6.33 -17.21
N VAL A 52 -11.37 5.00 -17.07
CA VAL A 52 -10.37 4.18 -16.39
C VAL A 52 -9.02 4.24 -17.10
N LYS A 53 -9.01 4.15 -18.43
CA LYS A 53 -7.80 4.30 -19.24
C LYS A 53 -7.12 5.65 -19.00
N GLY A 54 -7.89 6.74 -18.99
CA GLY A 54 -7.37 8.08 -18.68
C GLY A 54 -6.80 8.19 -17.26
N MET A 55 -7.46 7.60 -16.27
CA MET A 55 -6.95 7.54 -14.90
C MET A 55 -5.63 6.75 -14.81
N LEU A 56 -5.54 5.60 -15.48
CA LEU A 56 -4.31 4.82 -15.58
C LEU A 56 -3.18 5.61 -16.25
N GLN A 57 -3.46 6.32 -17.34
CA GLN A 57 -2.48 7.17 -18.02
C GLN A 57 -1.94 8.25 -17.09
N ASN A 58 -2.80 8.91 -16.30
CA ASN A 58 -2.34 9.86 -15.30
C ASN A 58 -1.39 9.21 -14.27
N PHE A 59 -1.70 8.01 -13.78
CA PHE A 59 -0.84 7.30 -12.83
C PHE A 59 0.49 6.88 -13.44
N LEU A 60 0.48 6.42 -14.69
CA LEU A 60 1.67 6.06 -15.45
C LEU A 60 2.58 7.29 -15.65
N ASP A 61 2.01 8.46 -15.99
CA ASP A 61 2.73 9.73 -16.09
C ASP A 61 3.42 10.10 -14.75
N LEU A 62 2.77 9.85 -13.61
CA LEU A 62 3.35 10.10 -12.28
C LEU A 62 4.52 9.17 -11.99
N VAL A 63 4.41 7.88 -12.31
CA VAL A 63 5.53 6.94 -12.14
C VAL A 63 6.71 7.36 -13.01
N GLN A 64 6.47 7.77 -14.26
CA GLN A 64 7.53 8.25 -15.16
C GLN A 64 8.19 9.53 -14.66
N THR A 65 7.42 10.44 -14.04
CA THR A 65 7.91 11.74 -13.58
C THR A 65 8.57 11.68 -12.21
N TYR A 66 8.01 10.91 -11.28
CA TYR A 66 8.39 10.90 -9.86
C TYR A 66 8.93 9.55 -9.36
N GLY A 67 9.00 8.54 -10.22
CA GLY A 67 9.44 7.18 -9.90
C GLY A 67 8.42 6.34 -9.13
N HIS A 68 7.31 6.93 -8.69
CA HIS A 68 6.23 6.27 -7.95
C HIS A 68 4.94 7.09 -8.04
N ILE A 69 3.81 6.50 -7.64
CA ILE A 69 2.57 7.25 -7.49
C ILE A 69 2.54 7.87 -6.08
N PRO A 70 2.47 9.20 -5.95
CA PRO A 70 2.31 9.84 -4.65
C PRO A 70 0.94 9.52 -4.04
N ASN A 71 0.81 9.66 -2.71
CA ASN A 71 -0.43 9.43 -1.96
C ASN A 71 -1.67 10.05 -2.64
N GLY A 72 -1.52 11.26 -3.19
CA GLY A 72 -2.51 11.88 -4.05
C GLY A 72 -1.92 12.97 -4.92
N ALA A 73 -2.78 13.69 -5.63
CA ALA A 73 -2.42 14.70 -6.63
C ALA A 73 -1.80 16.01 -6.08
N ARG A 74 -0.96 15.96 -5.04
CA ARG A 74 -0.42 17.16 -4.39
C ARG A 74 1.09 17.09 -4.22
N VAL A 75 1.78 18.21 -4.42
CA VAL A 75 3.25 18.29 -4.31
C VAL A 75 3.76 17.89 -2.91
N TYR A 76 2.99 18.16 -1.86
CA TYR A 76 3.32 17.74 -0.48
C TYR A 76 3.14 16.24 -0.22
N TYR A 77 2.61 15.49 -1.20
CA TYR A 77 2.54 14.03 -1.18
C TYR A 77 3.71 13.36 -1.91
N LEU A 78 4.58 14.11 -2.61
CA LEU A 78 5.68 13.52 -3.41
C LEU A 78 6.70 12.70 -2.60
N GLN A 79 6.70 12.82 -1.27
CA GLN A 79 7.61 12.07 -0.40
C GLN A 79 7.05 10.71 0.06
N ARG A 80 5.79 10.40 -0.27
CA ARG A 80 5.14 9.17 0.17
C ARG A 80 4.13 8.66 -0.85
N SER A 81 3.99 7.35 -0.92
CA SER A 81 3.02 6.70 -1.80
C SER A 81 1.70 6.41 -1.08
N GLN A 82 1.00 5.38 -1.57
CA GLN A 82 -0.12 4.70 -0.97
C GLN A 82 -0.06 3.21 -1.34
N PRO A 83 -0.95 2.33 -0.84
CA PRO A 83 -0.94 0.92 -1.21
C PRO A 83 -0.78 0.69 -2.73
N PRO A 84 0.21 -0.12 -3.18
CA PRO A 84 0.60 -0.22 -4.58
C PRO A 84 -0.36 -1.08 -5.39
N LEU A 85 -1.35 -0.43 -6.01
CA LEU A 85 -2.43 -1.08 -6.73
C LEU A 85 -2.37 -0.88 -8.26
N LEU A 86 -1.41 -0.14 -8.83
CA LEU A 86 -1.37 0.17 -10.27
C LEU A 86 -1.32 -1.07 -11.15
N THR A 87 -0.52 -2.08 -10.78
CA THR A 87 -0.45 -3.34 -11.53
C THR A 87 -1.81 -4.07 -11.50
N LEU A 88 -2.52 -4.01 -10.37
CA LEU A 88 -3.85 -4.59 -10.22
C LEU A 88 -4.88 -3.80 -11.03
N MET A 89 -4.81 -2.47 -11.00
CA MET A 89 -5.63 -1.58 -11.82
C MET A 89 -5.47 -1.88 -13.31
N MET A 90 -4.23 -2.03 -13.80
CA MET A 90 -3.95 -2.43 -15.17
C MET A 90 -4.58 -3.79 -15.49
N ASN A 91 -4.47 -4.77 -14.58
CA ASN A 91 -5.06 -6.08 -14.77
C ASN A 91 -6.59 -6.01 -14.94
N ARG A 92 -7.27 -5.22 -14.10
CA ARG A 92 -8.72 -5.05 -14.16
C ARG A 92 -9.15 -4.39 -15.47
N TYR A 93 -8.44 -3.34 -15.89
CA TYR A 93 -8.68 -2.69 -17.17
C TYR A 93 -8.48 -3.64 -18.36
N VAL A 94 -7.32 -4.31 -18.46
CA VAL A 94 -7.00 -5.22 -19.58
C VAL A 94 -7.92 -6.43 -19.62
N ALA A 95 -8.31 -6.97 -18.46
CA ALA A 95 -9.28 -8.06 -18.40
C ALA A 95 -10.66 -7.65 -18.93
N HIS A 96 -11.06 -6.39 -18.73
CA HIS A 96 -12.34 -5.85 -19.20
C HIS A 96 -12.31 -5.48 -20.70
N THR A 97 -11.22 -4.88 -21.19
CA THR A 97 -11.15 -4.31 -22.55
C THR A 97 -10.41 -5.17 -23.57
N ASN A 98 -9.61 -6.13 -23.09
CA ASN A 98 -8.64 -6.89 -23.87
C ASN A 98 -7.56 -6.04 -24.57
N ASP A 99 -7.36 -4.79 -24.12
CA ASP A 99 -6.42 -3.82 -24.67
C ASP A 99 -4.96 -4.19 -24.36
N THR A 100 -4.44 -5.16 -25.12
CA THR A 100 -3.08 -5.71 -24.94
C THR A 100 -2.01 -4.74 -25.42
N ALA A 101 -2.32 -3.88 -26.39
CA ALA A 101 -1.41 -2.84 -26.86
C ALA A 101 -1.11 -1.83 -25.74
N PHE A 102 -2.14 -1.39 -25.01
CA PHE A 102 -1.95 -0.52 -23.87
C PHE A 102 -1.10 -1.17 -22.77
N LEU A 103 -1.26 -2.47 -22.52
CA LEU A 103 -0.38 -3.20 -21.61
C LEU A 103 1.07 -3.22 -22.11
N TRP A 104 1.29 -3.55 -23.38
CA TRP A 104 2.60 -3.60 -24.01
C TRP A 104 3.34 -2.27 -23.88
N ASP A 105 2.66 -1.17 -24.18
CA ASP A 105 3.24 0.18 -24.15
C ASP A 105 3.70 0.63 -22.76
N HIS A 106 3.14 0.04 -21.68
CA HIS A 106 3.31 0.55 -20.32
C HIS A 106 3.89 -0.46 -19.32
N ILE A 107 4.19 -1.69 -19.74
CA ILE A 107 4.67 -2.74 -18.83
C ILE A 107 5.95 -2.35 -18.06
N GLU A 108 6.87 -1.65 -18.72
CA GLU A 108 8.11 -1.16 -18.08
C GLU A 108 7.83 -0.07 -17.03
N THR A 109 6.78 0.73 -17.22
CA THR A 109 6.36 1.72 -16.22
C THR A 109 5.77 1.03 -14.98
N LEU A 110 4.99 -0.04 -15.15
CA LEU A 110 4.52 -0.87 -14.04
C LEU A 110 5.69 -1.49 -13.27
N ALA A 111 6.68 -2.03 -14.00
CA ALA A 111 7.89 -2.58 -13.40
C ALA A 111 8.66 -1.52 -12.60
N SER A 112 8.77 -0.30 -13.13
CA SER A 112 9.42 0.83 -12.45
C SER A 112 8.76 1.20 -11.12
N GLU A 113 7.44 1.07 -10.99
CA GLU A 113 6.77 1.30 -9.72
C GLU A 113 7.15 0.23 -8.69
N LEU A 114 7.16 -1.05 -9.08
CA LEU A 114 7.58 -2.13 -8.18
C LEU A 114 9.05 -2.00 -7.76
N ASP A 115 9.89 -1.50 -8.66
CA ASP A 115 11.27 -1.13 -8.38
C ASP A 115 11.37 -0.07 -7.26
N PHE A 116 10.49 0.93 -7.24
CA PHE A 116 10.45 1.90 -6.14
C PHE A 116 10.23 1.21 -4.79
N TRP A 117 9.28 0.27 -4.70
CA TRP A 117 9.01 -0.47 -3.47
C TRP A 117 10.20 -1.36 -3.08
N SER A 118 10.79 -2.05 -4.06
CA SER A 118 11.96 -2.90 -3.80
C SER A 118 13.20 -2.11 -3.37
N LYS A 119 13.40 -0.88 -3.85
CA LYS A 119 14.59 -0.07 -3.56
C LYS A 119 14.45 0.76 -2.30
N ASN A 120 13.25 1.30 -2.04
CA ASN A 120 13.05 2.33 -1.02
C ASN A 120 12.22 1.86 0.18
N ARG A 121 11.59 0.67 0.10
CA ARG A 121 10.66 0.17 1.13
C ARG A 121 10.96 -1.27 1.57
N SER A 122 12.04 -1.88 1.07
CA SER A 122 12.41 -3.24 1.43
C SER A 122 13.12 -3.32 2.79
N ILE A 123 12.88 -4.38 3.55
CA ILE A 123 13.55 -4.69 4.80
C ILE A 123 13.82 -6.20 4.91
N SER A 124 14.95 -6.56 5.52
CA SER A 124 15.31 -7.94 5.80
C SER A 124 14.75 -8.36 7.16
N VAL A 125 14.05 -9.49 7.23
CA VAL A 125 13.51 -10.07 8.47
C VAL A 125 14.02 -11.48 8.65
N ASN A 126 14.58 -11.78 9.82
CA ASN A 126 15.02 -13.12 10.16
C ASN A 126 13.89 -13.87 10.88
N SER A 127 13.52 -15.05 10.38
CA SER A 127 12.55 -15.95 11.01
C SER A 127 13.02 -17.39 10.83
N GLY A 128 13.05 -18.18 11.92
CA GLY A 128 13.42 -19.59 11.87
C GLY A 128 14.81 -19.87 11.28
N GLY A 129 15.79 -18.97 11.48
CA GLY A 129 17.15 -19.11 10.95
C GLY A 129 17.30 -18.79 9.45
N LYS A 130 16.24 -18.30 8.80
CA LYS A 130 16.25 -17.84 7.40
C LYS A 130 15.99 -16.34 7.36
N SER A 131 16.57 -15.68 6.35
CA SER A 131 16.34 -14.26 6.08
C SER A 131 15.36 -14.11 4.91
N TYR A 132 14.37 -13.24 5.09
CA TYR A 132 13.32 -12.93 4.12
C TYR A 132 13.34 -11.44 3.80
N ILE A 133 13.10 -11.08 2.55
CA ILE A 133 12.90 -9.70 2.13
C ILE A 133 11.39 -9.42 2.08
N LEU A 134 10.96 -8.44 2.85
CA LEU A 134 9.58 -7.92 2.90
C LEU A 134 9.60 -6.41 2.72
N ASN A 135 8.43 -5.79 2.69
CA ASN A 135 8.30 -4.35 2.56
C ASN A 135 7.59 -3.73 3.76
N ARG A 136 7.94 -2.47 4.06
CA ARG A 136 7.31 -1.64 5.10
C ARG A 136 6.98 -0.25 4.55
N TYR A 137 6.04 0.44 5.17
CA TYR A 137 5.83 1.87 4.90
C TYR A 137 6.88 2.68 5.66
N GLU A 138 7.57 3.58 4.96
CA GLU A 138 8.68 4.34 5.53
C GLU A 138 8.86 5.66 4.78
N VAL A 139 8.78 6.77 5.50
CA VAL A 139 8.91 8.11 4.93
C VAL A 139 9.95 8.88 5.74
N PRO A 140 11.23 8.92 5.31
CA PRO A 140 12.35 9.39 6.14
C PRO A 140 12.48 10.93 6.13
N TYR A 141 11.39 11.65 6.38
CA TYR A 141 11.36 13.12 6.38
C TYR A 141 10.76 13.67 7.67
N GLY A 142 11.54 14.47 8.41
CA GLY A 142 11.21 14.94 9.76
C GLY A 142 10.29 16.16 9.87
N ASP A 143 9.80 16.76 8.77
CA ASP A 143 8.92 17.95 8.89
C ASP A 143 7.45 17.62 9.19
N PRO A 144 6.65 18.56 9.73
CA PRO A 144 5.19 18.41 9.80
C PRO A 144 4.56 18.22 8.42
N ARG A 145 3.50 17.42 8.32
CA ARG A 145 2.72 17.28 7.08
C ARG A 145 2.04 18.61 6.73
N PRO A 146 2.23 19.20 5.54
CA PRO A 146 1.63 20.50 5.21
C PRO A 146 0.10 20.53 5.35
N GLU A 147 -0.58 19.44 5.01
CA GLU A 147 -2.04 19.29 5.11
C GLU A 147 -2.54 19.10 6.55
N SER A 148 -1.66 18.92 7.53
CA SER A 148 -1.97 18.70 8.95
C SER A 148 -0.96 19.39 9.88
N TYR A 149 -0.37 20.49 9.42
CA TYR A 149 0.84 21.08 10.01
C TYR A 149 0.69 21.37 11.50
N SER A 150 -0.38 22.06 11.89
CA SER A 150 -0.61 22.45 13.28
C SER A 150 -0.73 21.24 14.20
N LYS A 151 -1.42 20.18 13.76
CA LYS A 151 -1.61 18.95 14.56
C LYS A 151 -0.31 18.18 14.75
N ASP A 152 0.47 18.06 13.69
CA ASP A 152 1.76 17.39 13.75
C ASP A 152 2.76 18.18 14.63
N ALA A 153 2.80 19.50 14.48
CA ALA A 153 3.68 20.37 15.27
C ALA A 153 3.29 20.41 16.76
N GLU A 154 1.98 20.52 17.07
CA GLU A 154 1.45 20.46 18.43
C GLU A 154 1.83 19.13 19.11
N LEU A 155 1.66 18.00 18.43
CA LEU A 155 2.02 16.70 18.98
C LEU A 155 3.54 16.56 19.16
N ALA A 156 4.33 16.97 18.18
CA ALA A 156 5.79 16.93 18.28
C ALA A 156 6.33 17.80 19.41
N ALA A 157 5.70 18.95 19.68
CA ALA A 157 6.07 19.81 20.80
C ALA A 157 5.95 19.12 22.18
N THR A 158 5.13 18.07 22.31
CA THR A 158 5.01 17.29 23.56
C THR A 158 6.20 16.37 23.83
N LEU A 159 7.07 16.14 22.83
CA LEU A 159 8.24 15.29 22.95
C LEU A 159 9.54 16.11 23.08
N PRO A 160 10.60 15.53 23.69
CA PRO A 160 11.96 16.08 23.64
C PRO A 160 12.40 16.33 22.20
N GLU A 161 13.19 17.38 21.98
CA GLU A 161 13.63 17.83 20.64
C GLU A 161 14.22 16.69 19.79
N GLY A 162 15.07 15.85 20.37
CA GLY A 162 15.69 14.71 19.66
C GLY A 162 14.74 13.61 19.19
N ASN A 163 13.48 13.61 19.63
CA ASN A 163 12.46 12.63 19.23
C ASN A 163 11.43 13.20 18.25
N ARG A 164 11.46 14.51 17.96
CA ARG A 164 10.43 15.20 17.17
C ARG A 164 10.47 14.77 15.71
N ASP A 165 11.64 14.82 15.09
CA ASP A 165 11.80 14.47 13.67
C ASP A 165 11.41 13.01 13.41
N THR A 166 11.78 12.10 14.33
CA THR A 166 11.37 10.69 14.28
C THR A 166 9.86 10.55 14.33
N LEU A 167 9.18 11.23 15.28
CA LEU A 167 7.72 11.21 15.34
C LEU A 167 7.10 11.74 14.03
N LEU A 168 7.60 12.85 13.51
CA LEU A 168 7.07 13.49 12.30
C LEU A 168 7.25 12.60 11.06
N ALA A 169 8.37 11.88 10.96
CA ALA A 169 8.58 10.85 9.95
C ALA A 169 7.59 9.67 10.12
N GLU A 170 7.35 9.21 11.34
CA GLU A 170 6.39 8.12 11.62
C GLU A 170 4.94 8.53 11.34
N LEU A 171 4.57 9.79 11.55
CA LEU A 171 3.25 10.33 11.19
C LEU A 171 3.06 10.35 9.66
N LYS A 172 4.10 10.70 8.89
CA LYS A 172 4.06 10.60 7.42
C LYS A 172 3.99 9.16 6.95
N ALA A 173 4.79 8.27 7.54
CA ALA A 173 4.74 6.84 7.27
C ALA A 173 3.35 6.28 7.59
N GLY A 174 2.72 6.74 8.68
CA GLY A 174 1.36 6.36 9.09
C GLY A 174 0.25 6.79 8.12
N ALA A 175 0.52 7.75 7.24
CA ALA A 175 -0.38 8.16 6.16
C ALA A 175 -0.14 7.42 4.83
N GLU A 176 1.05 6.83 4.63
CA GLU A 176 1.36 5.99 3.47
C GLU A 176 0.47 4.72 3.37
N PRO A 177 0.02 4.02 4.43
CA PRO A 177 -0.87 2.87 4.30
C PRO A 177 -2.31 3.22 3.92
N GLY A 178 -2.74 4.49 4.06
CA GLY A 178 -4.17 4.87 4.01
C GLY A 178 -4.95 4.59 5.30
N TRP A 179 -4.25 4.28 6.40
CA TRP A 179 -4.82 4.01 7.73
C TRP A 179 -4.39 5.08 8.76
N ASP A 180 -4.48 6.36 8.39
CA ASP A 180 -4.15 7.51 9.23
C ASP A 180 -5.36 7.98 10.08
N PHE A 181 -5.41 7.77 11.40
CA PHE A 181 -4.49 6.94 12.19
C PHE A 181 -5.23 5.78 12.85
N SER A 182 -4.48 4.72 13.11
CA SER A 182 -4.99 3.47 13.67
C SER A 182 -4.07 2.98 14.81
N PRO A 183 -4.64 2.38 15.88
CA PRO A 183 -3.87 1.64 16.88
C PRO A 183 -2.96 0.57 16.28
N ARG A 184 -3.24 0.13 15.04
CA ARG A 184 -2.41 -0.80 14.25
C ARG A 184 -0.95 -0.38 14.24
N TRP A 185 -0.69 0.93 14.13
CA TRP A 185 0.65 1.50 13.98
C TRP A 185 1.33 1.89 15.30
N LEU A 186 0.66 1.70 16.44
CA LEU A 186 1.21 2.05 17.74
C LEU A 186 1.97 0.86 18.30
N LEU A 187 3.21 1.10 18.73
CA LEU A 187 4.00 0.15 19.52
C LEU A 187 4.07 0.64 20.97
N GLY A 188 4.17 -0.31 21.91
CA GLY A 188 4.12 -0.02 23.35
C GLY A 188 5.13 1.04 23.80
N GLY A 189 4.78 1.78 24.86
CA GLY A 189 5.59 2.84 25.46
C GLY A 189 4.91 3.35 26.74
N PRO A 190 5.38 4.44 27.37
CA PRO A 190 4.75 4.98 28.58
C PRO A 190 3.27 5.31 28.39
N ASN A 191 2.88 5.71 27.17
CA ASN A 191 1.51 6.00 26.75
C ASN A 191 1.17 5.18 25.49
N PRO A 192 0.88 3.88 25.61
CA PRO A 192 0.74 2.97 24.44
C PRO A 192 -0.44 3.32 23.54
N SER A 193 -1.42 4.07 24.05
CA SER A 193 -2.61 4.53 23.32
C SER A 193 -2.45 5.91 22.67
N SER A 194 -1.30 6.57 22.87
CA SER A 194 -1.05 7.91 22.34
C SER A 194 -0.55 7.84 20.89
N LEU A 195 -0.99 8.75 20.03
CA LEU A 195 -0.44 8.86 18.68
C LEU A 195 1.07 9.14 18.67
N SER A 196 1.64 9.69 19.76
CA SER A 196 3.10 9.86 19.89
C SER A 196 3.89 8.54 19.94
N SER A 197 3.23 7.40 20.17
CA SER A 197 3.83 6.06 20.10
C SER A 197 3.74 5.40 18.72
N ILE A 198 3.34 6.14 17.68
CA ILE A 198 3.31 5.64 16.31
C ILE A 198 4.71 5.22 15.84
N ARG A 199 4.79 4.02 15.28
CA ARG A 199 6.01 3.35 14.82
C ARG A 199 5.73 2.56 13.52
N THR A 200 5.05 3.19 12.57
CA THR A 200 4.68 2.60 11.28
C THR A 200 5.89 2.00 10.56
N SER A 201 7.05 2.69 10.56
CA SER A 201 8.28 2.20 9.94
C SER A 201 8.93 1.01 10.66
N LYS A 202 8.44 0.66 11.85
CA LYS A 202 8.90 -0.49 12.63
C LYS A 202 8.01 -1.71 12.46
N LEU A 203 7.00 -1.61 11.62
CA LEU A 203 6.07 -2.70 11.32
C LEU A 203 6.25 -3.15 9.88
N VAL A 204 6.21 -4.46 9.66
CA VAL A 204 6.09 -5.08 8.33
C VAL A 204 4.62 -5.43 8.12
N PRO A 205 3.88 -4.63 7.33
CA PRO A 205 2.44 -4.79 7.21
C PRO A 205 2.07 -5.97 6.30
N VAL A 206 1.10 -6.78 6.73
CA VAL A 206 0.62 -7.91 5.93
C VAL A 206 0.01 -7.47 4.60
N ASP A 207 -0.78 -6.39 4.60
CA ASP A 207 -1.50 -5.88 3.44
C ASP A 207 -0.55 -5.37 2.35
N LEU A 208 0.46 -4.57 2.71
CA LEU A 208 1.48 -4.13 1.76
C LEU A 208 2.14 -5.31 1.03
N ASN A 209 2.52 -6.34 1.79
CA ASN A 209 3.18 -7.52 1.23
C ASN A 209 2.21 -8.41 0.45
N ALA A 210 0.93 -8.44 0.80
CA ALA A 210 -0.10 -9.10 0.01
C ALA A 210 -0.31 -8.39 -1.34
N PHE A 211 -0.40 -7.06 -1.36
CA PHE A 211 -0.53 -6.27 -2.60
C PHE A 211 0.65 -6.47 -3.54
N LEU A 212 1.88 -6.40 -3.00
CA LEU A 212 3.09 -6.65 -3.79
C LEU A 212 3.15 -8.10 -4.31
N CYS A 213 2.71 -9.09 -3.53
CA CYS A 213 2.66 -10.48 -3.97
C CYS A 213 1.71 -10.66 -5.17
N GLN A 214 0.54 -10.03 -5.12
CA GLN A 214 -0.39 -10.06 -6.23
C GLN A 214 0.17 -9.34 -7.45
N ALA A 215 0.77 -8.16 -7.26
CA ALA A 215 1.41 -7.41 -8.34
C ALA A 215 2.52 -8.22 -9.02
N GLU A 216 3.39 -8.91 -8.26
CA GLU A 216 4.41 -9.80 -8.80
C GLU A 216 3.80 -10.95 -9.63
N GLY A 217 2.71 -11.55 -9.16
CA GLY A 217 1.97 -12.57 -9.92
C GLY A 217 1.39 -12.04 -11.22
N LEU A 218 0.82 -10.84 -11.19
CA LEU A 218 0.25 -10.19 -12.36
C LEU A 218 1.32 -9.79 -13.37
N MET A 219 2.46 -9.24 -12.93
CA MET A 219 3.59 -8.95 -13.80
C MET A 219 4.12 -10.20 -14.50
N SER A 220 4.22 -11.33 -13.77
CA SER A 220 4.58 -12.61 -14.38
C SER A 220 3.64 -13.00 -15.53
N ASN A 221 2.33 -12.86 -15.31
CA ASN A 221 1.31 -13.15 -16.31
C ASN A 221 1.35 -12.17 -17.48
N PHE A 222 1.56 -10.87 -17.22
CA PHE A 222 1.69 -9.85 -18.25
C PHE A 222 2.87 -10.12 -19.16
N TYR A 223 4.07 -10.33 -18.61
CA TYR A 223 5.25 -10.63 -19.43
C TYR A 223 5.09 -11.91 -20.24
N SER A 224 4.48 -12.96 -19.67
CA SER A 224 4.19 -14.19 -20.40
C SER A 224 3.21 -13.96 -21.55
N ARG A 225 2.13 -13.19 -21.32
CA ARG A 225 1.16 -12.79 -22.35
C ARG A 225 1.81 -12.00 -23.49
N LEU A 226 2.83 -11.20 -23.17
CA LEU A 226 3.59 -10.41 -24.14
C LEU A 226 4.77 -11.17 -24.77
N GLY A 227 4.96 -12.45 -24.44
CA GLY A 227 6.02 -13.30 -25.03
C GLY A 227 7.42 -13.10 -24.43
N ASN A 228 7.54 -12.46 -23.26
CA ASN A 228 8.80 -12.29 -22.54
C ASN A 228 8.90 -13.27 -21.36
N ASP A 229 9.26 -14.52 -21.66
CA ASP A 229 9.32 -15.60 -20.65
C ASP A 229 10.40 -15.39 -19.59
N SER A 230 11.47 -14.65 -19.91
CA SER A 230 12.55 -14.34 -18.97
C SER A 230 12.06 -13.47 -17.82
N GLU A 231 11.43 -12.32 -18.15
CA GLU A 231 10.84 -11.46 -17.12
C GLU A 231 9.66 -12.14 -16.42
N ALA A 232 8.87 -12.94 -17.15
CA ALA A 232 7.81 -13.73 -16.53
C ALA A 232 8.34 -14.67 -15.43
N ALA A 233 9.47 -15.36 -15.69
CA ALA A 233 10.12 -16.24 -14.73
C ALA A 233 10.70 -15.48 -13.54
N LYS A 234 11.30 -14.31 -13.76
CA LYS A 234 11.78 -13.42 -12.68
C LYS A 234 10.66 -13.05 -11.72
N TYR A 235 9.53 -12.56 -12.21
CA TYR A 235 8.40 -12.18 -11.35
C TYR A 235 7.73 -13.39 -10.67
N ARG A 236 7.73 -14.55 -11.33
CA ARG A 236 7.29 -15.81 -10.70
C ARG A 236 8.15 -16.17 -9.48
N ASN A 237 9.47 -16.00 -9.60
CA ASN A 237 10.40 -16.23 -8.50
C ASN A 237 10.23 -15.22 -7.37
N LEU A 238 10.05 -13.92 -7.69
CA LEU A 238 9.77 -12.88 -6.69
C LEU A 238 8.50 -13.20 -5.90
N ARG A 239 7.40 -13.53 -6.60
CA ARG A 239 6.16 -13.94 -5.95
C ARG A 239 6.36 -15.16 -5.05
N ALA A 240 7.08 -16.18 -5.50
CA ALA A 240 7.34 -17.38 -4.70
C ALA A 240 8.12 -17.05 -3.42
N GLN A 241 9.13 -16.18 -3.51
CA GLN A 241 9.89 -15.71 -2.34
C GLN A 241 9.00 -14.94 -1.37
N ARG A 242 8.14 -14.06 -1.88
CA ARG A 242 7.21 -13.29 -1.04
C ARG A 242 6.14 -14.17 -0.40
N MET A 243 5.61 -15.16 -1.10
CA MET A 243 4.68 -16.14 -0.53
C MET A 243 5.34 -16.94 0.60
N ALA A 244 6.61 -17.33 0.44
CA ALA A 244 7.36 -17.96 1.53
C ALA A 244 7.54 -17.02 2.73
N ALA A 245 7.83 -15.74 2.50
CA ALA A 245 7.92 -14.74 3.57
C ALA A 245 6.57 -14.50 4.27
N LEU A 246 5.47 -14.40 3.52
CA LEU A 246 4.11 -14.30 4.08
C LEU A 246 3.80 -15.49 4.99
N LYS A 247 4.21 -16.70 4.58
CA LYS A 247 4.05 -17.93 5.39
C LYS A 247 4.91 -17.90 6.64
N ASP A 248 6.22 -17.68 6.49
CA ASP A 248 7.17 -17.96 7.56
C ASP A 248 7.32 -16.77 8.55
N VAL A 249 6.96 -15.56 8.12
CA VAL A 249 7.09 -14.34 8.94
C VAL A 249 5.75 -13.80 9.42
N LEU A 250 4.71 -13.79 8.58
CA LEU A 250 3.46 -13.06 8.87
C LEU A 250 2.30 -13.97 9.28
N ARG A 251 2.30 -15.25 8.87
CA ARG A 251 1.21 -16.18 9.19
C ARG A 251 1.31 -16.73 10.61
N ASP A 252 0.16 -16.84 11.27
CA ASP A 252 0.00 -17.58 12.52
C ASP A 252 -0.91 -18.79 12.27
N GLU A 253 -0.34 -19.99 12.31
CA GLU A 253 -1.09 -21.23 12.05
C GLU A 253 -2.18 -21.49 13.10
N GLY A 254 -1.94 -21.10 14.36
CA GLY A 254 -2.88 -21.32 15.45
C GLY A 254 -4.12 -20.46 15.32
N LYS A 255 -3.96 -19.22 14.85
CA LYS A 255 -5.05 -18.27 14.60
C LYS A 255 -5.66 -18.39 13.21
N GLY A 256 -4.99 -19.03 12.24
CA GLY A 256 -5.50 -19.15 10.87
C GLY A 256 -5.54 -17.81 10.12
N ALA A 257 -4.64 -16.88 10.46
CA ALA A 257 -4.61 -15.54 9.87
C ALA A 257 -3.17 -15.02 9.75
N TRP A 258 -2.99 -13.89 9.08
CA TRP A 258 -1.70 -13.22 8.94
C TRP A 258 -1.68 -11.93 9.75
N PHE A 259 -0.54 -11.58 10.30
CA PHE A 259 -0.38 -10.46 11.21
C PHE A 259 0.83 -9.63 10.81
N ASP A 260 0.79 -8.33 11.12
CA ASP A 260 1.95 -7.47 10.94
C ASP A 260 3.10 -7.97 11.83
N TYR A 261 4.34 -7.80 11.37
CA TYR A 261 5.52 -8.17 12.16
C TYR A 261 6.16 -6.92 12.77
N ASP A 262 6.36 -6.96 14.08
CA ASP A 262 7.04 -5.92 14.85
C ASP A 262 8.56 -6.15 14.79
N LEU A 263 9.25 -5.23 14.12
CA LEU A 263 10.70 -5.28 13.93
C LEU A 263 11.47 -4.96 15.22
N GLU A 264 10.89 -4.23 16.16
CA GLU A 264 11.57 -3.86 17.42
C GLU A 264 11.49 -5.00 18.45
N ASN A 265 10.33 -5.66 18.53
CA ASN A 265 10.10 -6.75 19.47
C ASN A 265 10.25 -8.15 18.85
N GLU A 266 10.59 -8.22 17.56
CA GLU A 266 10.77 -9.46 16.79
C GLU A 266 9.62 -10.46 16.96
N LYS A 267 8.38 -9.96 16.88
CA LYS A 267 7.17 -10.77 17.08
C LYS A 267 6.01 -10.30 16.20
N LYS A 268 5.05 -11.20 15.97
CA LYS A 268 3.79 -10.85 15.29
C LYS A 268 2.90 -10.01 16.20
N LYS A 269 2.23 -9.00 15.64
CA LYS A 269 1.21 -8.21 16.33
C LYS A 269 -0.15 -8.91 16.19
N LEU A 270 -0.48 -9.78 17.14
CA LEU A 270 -1.63 -10.70 17.07
C LEU A 270 -3.02 -10.06 17.29
N GLU A 271 -3.10 -8.73 17.19
CA GLU A 271 -4.34 -7.96 17.22
C GLU A 271 -5.09 -8.11 15.91
N PHE A 272 -6.41 -8.12 15.98
CA PHE A 272 -7.26 -8.27 14.81
C PHE A 272 -7.40 -6.94 14.05
N TYR A 273 -7.13 -7.00 12.75
CA TYR A 273 -7.45 -5.98 11.76
C TYR A 273 -7.98 -6.66 10.49
N PRO A 274 -8.91 -6.04 9.75
CA PRO A 274 -9.35 -6.58 8.45
C PRO A 274 -8.20 -6.89 7.48
N SER A 275 -7.09 -6.14 7.57
CA SER A 275 -5.88 -6.39 6.80
C SER A 275 -5.25 -7.76 7.05
N ASN A 276 -5.54 -8.43 8.17
CA ASN A 276 -5.05 -9.79 8.46
C ASN A 276 -5.42 -10.82 7.38
N PHE A 277 -6.44 -10.52 6.57
CA PHE A 277 -6.92 -11.38 5.49
C PHE A 277 -6.56 -10.84 4.11
N ALA A 278 -5.72 -9.81 4.01
CA ALA A 278 -5.28 -9.25 2.73
C ALA A 278 -4.59 -10.30 1.84
N SER A 279 -3.85 -11.25 2.43
CA SER A 279 -3.24 -12.37 1.69
C SER A 279 -4.28 -13.24 0.96
N LEU A 280 -5.48 -13.43 1.53
CA LEU A 280 -6.57 -14.14 0.86
C LEU A 280 -7.12 -13.34 -0.31
N TRP A 281 -7.42 -12.06 -0.08
CA TRP A 281 -7.91 -11.17 -1.11
C TRP A 281 -6.93 -11.08 -2.30
N ALA A 282 -5.63 -11.05 -2.00
CA ALA A 282 -4.55 -11.01 -2.97
C ALA A 282 -4.34 -12.33 -3.75
N GLY A 283 -4.97 -13.43 -3.32
CA GLY A 283 -4.70 -14.78 -3.87
C GLY A 283 -3.27 -15.24 -3.60
N CYS A 284 -2.68 -14.77 -2.49
CA CYS A 284 -1.32 -15.05 -2.06
C CYS A 284 -1.33 -15.99 -0.86
N LEU A 285 -1.85 -17.20 -1.11
CA LEU A 285 -2.07 -18.24 -0.12
C LEU A 285 -0.92 -19.25 -0.13
N PRO A 286 -0.13 -19.33 0.94
CA PRO A 286 0.92 -20.34 1.03
C PRO A 286 0.39 -21.78 1.12
N ASP A 287 -0.86 -21.99 1.54
CA ASP A 287 -1.49 -23.30 1.69
C ASP A 287 -2.96 -23.26 1.18
N PRO A 288 -3.42 -24.25 0.39
CA PRO A 288 -4.83 -24.38 0.02
C PRO A 288 -5.81 -24.38 1.20
N ASP A 289 -5.43 -24.92 2.36
CA ASP A 289 -6.29 -25.00 3.56
C ASP A 289 -6.47 -23.64 4.26
N ASP A 290 -5.80 -22.59 3.77
CA ASP A 290 -5.84 -21.25 4.37
C ASP A 290 -7.22 -20.62 4.33
N VAL A 291 -8.01 -20.94 3.33
CA VAL A 291 -9.37 -20.42 3.19
C VAL A 291 -10.24 -20.89 4.36
N ASP A 292 -10.20 -22.19 4.67
CA ASP A 292 -11.01 -22.77 5.75
C ASP A 292 -10.54 -22.31 7.14
N LYS A 293 -9.22 -22.18 7.33
CA LYS A 293 -8.65 -21.66 8.58
C LYS A 293 -9.01 -20.20 8.81
N ALA A 294 -8.96 -19.39 7.76
CA ALA A 294 -9.31 -17.97 7.83
C ALA A 294 -10.79 -17.75 8.09
N LEU A 295 -11.66 -18.57 7.48
CA LEU A 295 -13.10 -18.52 7.74
C LEU A 295 -13.39 -18.75 9.24
N LYS A 296 -12.79 -19.78 9.84
CA LYS A 296 -12.93 -20.04 11.29
C LYS A 296 -12.42 -18.88 12.15
N CYS A 297 -11.33 -18.22 11.73
CA CYS A 297 -10.80 -17.05 12.42
C CYS A 297 -11.80 -15.89 12.42
N LEU A 298 -12.39 -15.60 11.24
CA LEU A 298 -13.38 -14.54 11.07
C LEU A 298 -14.65 -14.80 11.90
N GLU A 299 -15.14 -16.05 11.90
CA GLU A 299 -16.28 -16.46 12.72
C GLU A 299 -16.01 -16.22 14.22
N GLY A 300 -14.84 -16.62 14.72
CA GLY A 300 -14.45 -16.38 16.11
C GLY A 300 -14.27 -14.91 16.47
N ALA A 301 -13.75 -14.09 15.54
CA ALA A 301 -13.61 -12.65 15.75
C ALA A 301 -14.97 -11.94 15.86
N ALA A 302 -15.95 -12.33 15.04
CA ALA A 302 -17.30 -11.77 15.07
C ALA A 302 -18.00 -12.00 16.42
N VAL A 303 -17.92 -13.22 16.96
CA VAL A 303 -18.49 -13.55 18.28
C VAL A 303 -17.87 -12.70 19.39
N SER A 304 -16.54 -12.50 19.37
CA SER A 304 -15.85 -11.70 20.39
C SER A 304 -16.20 -10.21 20.36
N GLN A 305 -16.61 -9.67 19.20
CA GLN A 305 -17.06 -8.28 19.09
C GLN A 305 -18.50 -8.10 19.56
N GLU A 306 -19.37 -9.10 19.32
CA GLU A 306 -20.74 -9.09 19.84
C GLU A 306 -20.77 -9.15 21.37
N GLU A 307 -19.92 -10.00 21.98
CA GLU A 307 -19.81 -10.10 23.44
C GLU A 307 -19.34 -8.78 24.07
N LYS A 308 -18.39 -8.08 23.44
CA LYS A 308 -17.90 -6.77 23.90
C LYS A 308 -18.86 -5.61 23.66
N ALA A 309 -19.81 -5.76 22.74
CA ALA A 309 -20.84 -4.74 22.47
C ALA A 309 -22.05 -4.86 23.42
N GLN A 310 -22.12 -5.94 24.20
CA GLN A 310 -23.17 -6.19 25.19
C GLN A 310 -22.79 -5.78 26.62
N GLU A 311 -21.55 -5.33 26.84
CA GLU A 311 -21.04 -4.72 28.09
C GLU A 311 -20.99 -3.18 27.99
#